data_AF-A0A0R3ENB9-F1
#
_entry.id   AF-A0A0R3ENB9-F1
#
_cell.length_a   1.000
_cell.length_b   1.000
_cell.length_c   1.000
_cell.angle_alpha   90.00
_cell.angle_beta   90.00
_cell.angle_gamma   90.00
#
_symmetry.space_group_name_H-M   'P 1'
#
loop_
_entity.id
_entity.type
_entity.pdbx_description
1 polymer ?
#
loop_
_entity_poly.entity_id
_entity_poly.type
_entity_poly.pdbx_seq_one_letter_code
_entity_poly.pdbx_strand_id
1 'polypeptide(L)'
;MATWVVNTPAKIGDVVVKVDRSYAGETADARRERRRAQLLEAAFDLLAESGRDRLSKRRVIAAANLNDRYFNENFASVDELMEAVYGWQLGELAAHYATVSASVRGGMRERIQANVQATMSFLVDDPRRVALLSMGHGGDESLTELRQQAAFLVATAMVSEAIKGELPLPRGHRHLELSTLLIANGAIELVTLWVGGRLGAITADELQETLVNLIVDAGSVAN
;
A
#
# COMPACT_ATOMS: atom_id res chain seq x y z
N MET A 1 -31.84 -12.02 -71.56
CA MET A 1 -30.40 -12.25 -71.72
C MET A 1 -29.74 -12.11 -70.35
N ALA A 2 -29.00 -13.15 -69.92
CA ALA A 2 -28.24 -13.33 -68.65
C ALA A 2 -29.12 -13.46 -67.38
N THR A 3 -29.31 -14.56 -66.65
CA THR A 3 -28.57 -15.81 -66.28
C THR A 3 -27.41 -15.67 -65.26
N TRP A 4 -27.64 -16.31 -64.08
CA TRP A 4 -26.71 -16.79 -63.02
C TRP A 4 -25.93 -15.74 -62.19
N VAL A 5 -25.64 -15.89 -60.89
CA VAL A 5 -25.14 -17.06 -60.14
C VAL A 5 -25.57 -17.01 -58.65
N VAL A 6 -25.85 -18.18 -58.10
CA VAL A 6 -26.09 -18.50 -56.68
C VAL A 6 -24.73 -18.57 -55.96
N ASN A 7 -24.54 -17.88 -54.82
CA ASN A 7 -23.36 -18.09 -53.98
C ASN A 7 -23.75 -18.82 -52.69
N THR A 8 -23.24 -20.04 -52.55
CA THR A 8 -23.37 -20.92 -51.37
C THR A 8 -22.47 -20.38 -50.24
N PRO A 9 -22.88 -20.46 -48.95
CA PRO A 9 -22.02 -20.01 -47.86
C PRO A 9 -20.82 -20.94 -47.68
N ALA A 10 -19.65 -20.33 -47.51
CA ALA A 10 -18.39 -20.99 -47.23
C ALA A 10 -18.42 -21.73 -45.88
N LYS A 11 -17.80 -22.92 -45.86
CA LYS A 11 -17.63 -23.77 -44.68
C LYS A 11 -16.83 -23.03 -43.60
N ILE A 12 -17.37 -22.96 -42.39
CA ILE A 12 -16.65 -22.53 -41.19
C ILE A 12 -15.65 -23.63 -40.86
N GLY A 13 -14.36 -23.30 -41.02
CA GLY A 13 -13.26 -24.16 -40.59
C GLY A 13 -13.11 -24.15 -39.07
N ASP A 14 -12.77 -25.32 -38.54
CA ASP A 14 -12.56 -25.58 -37.12
C ASP A 14 -11.55 -24.60 -36.50
N VAL A 15 -12.04 -23.72 -35.63
CA VAL A 15 -11.17 -23.02 -34.67
C VAL A 15 -10.80 -24.04 -33.61
N VAL A 16 -9.60 -24.62 -33.74
CA VAL A 16 -8.98 -25.38 -32.66
C VAL A 16 -8.66 -24.39 -31.53
N VAL A 17 -9.61 -24.21 -30.62
CA VAL A 17 -9.34 -23.64 -29.30
C VAL A 17 -8.35 -24.59 -28.64
N LYS A 18 -7.10 -24.12 -28.47
CA LYS A 18 -6.10 -24.82 -27.67
C LYS A 18 -6.55 -24.74 -26.22
N VAL A 19 -7.40 -25.67 -25.80
CA VAL A 19 -7.82 -25.84 -24.42
C VAL A 19 -6.57 -26.21 -23.63
N ASP A 20 -6.04 -25.23 -22.89
CA ASP A 20 -4.97 -25.46 -21.93
C ASP A 20 -5.49 -26.46 -20.90
N ARG A 21 -4.91 -27.65 -20.92
CA ARG A 21 -5.43 -28.82 -20.21
C ARG A 21 -5.15 -28.67 -18.72
N SER A 22 -6.08 -28.01 -18.04
CA SER A 22 -6.31 -28.11 -16.60
C SER A 22 -6.64 -29.57 -16.24
N TYR A 23 -5.64 -30.33 -15.83
CA TYR A 23 -5.83 -31.58 -15.11
C TYR A 23 -5.03 -31.49 -13.81
N ALA A 24 -5.77 -31.36 -12.70
CA ALA A 24 -5.30 -31.24 -11.31
C ALA A 24 -4.66 -29.89 -10.90
N GLY A 25 -5.50 -28.95 -10.46
CA GLY A 25 -5.15 -27.95 -9.43
C GLY A 25 -4.20 -26.84 -9.85
N GLU A 26 -4.75 -25.65 -10.06
CA GLU A 26 -4.07 -24.35 -10.27
C GLU A 26 -3.60 -24.06 -11.72
N THR A 27 -4.10 -22.96 -12.29
CA THR A 27 -3.72 -22.48 -13.63
C THR A 27 -2.25 -22.06 -13.67
N ALA A 28 -1.67 -21.94 -14.88
CA ALA A 28 -0.31 -21.41 -15.03
C ALA A 28 -0.18 -20.00 -14.41
N ASP A 29 -1.20 -19.16 -14.58
CA ASP A 29 -1.24 -17.80 -14.03
C ASP A 29 -1.30 -17.81 -12.50
N ALA A 30 -2.14 -18.65 -11.89
CA ALA A 30 -2.22 -18.75 -10.44
C ALA A 30 -0.89 -19.24 -9.83
N ARG A 31 -0.19 -20.17 -10.48
CA ARG A 31 1.16 -20.58 -10.07
C ARG A 31 2.18 -19.44 -10.17
N ARG A 32 2.08 -18.60 -11.19
CA ARG A 32 2.96 -17.42 -11.35
C ARG A 32 2.69 -16.41 -10.24
N GLU A 33 1.42 -16.11 -9.98
CA GLU A 33 1.01 -15.16 -8.94
C GLU A 33 1.43 -15.62 -7.55
N ARG A 34 1.25 -16.90 -7.22
CA ARG A 34 1.72 -17.45 -5.94
C ARG A 34 3.23 -17.29 -5.77
N ARG A 35 4.03 -17.55 -6.82
CA ARG A 35 5.49 -17.36 -6.76
C ARG A 35 5.86 -15.90 -6.61
N ARG A 36 5.14 -14.99 -7.28
CA ARG A 36 5.29 -13.55 -7.11
C ARG A 36 5.05 -13.15 -5.66
N ALA A 37 3.96 -13.61 -5.06
CA ALA A 37 3.65 -13.37 -3.64
C ALA A 37 4.74 -13.92 -2.71
N GLN A 38 5.25 -15.13 -2.94
CA GLN A 38 6.36 -15.70 -2.15
C GLN A 38 7.64 -14.86 -2.23
N LEU A 39 7.96 -14.31 -3.41
CA LEU A 39 9.12 -13.43 -3.59
C LEU A 39 8.91 -12.09 -2.87
N LEU A 40 7.70 -11.51 -2.92
CA LEU A 40 7.36 -10.28 -2.23
C LEU A 40 7.44 -10.46 -0.70
N GLU A 41 6.86 -11.54 -0.17
CA GLU A 41 6.86 -11.84 1.27
C GLU A 41 8.30 -12.03 1.78
N ALA A 42 9.10 -12.85 1.10
CA ALA A 42 10.49 -13.08 1.46
C ALA A 42 11.32 -11.78 1.40
N ALA A 43 11.07 -10.93 0.41
CA ALA A 43 11.74 -9.65 0.32
C ALA A 43 11.32 -8.69 1.44
N PHE A 44 10.04 -8.68 1.80
CA PHE A 44 9.52 -7.86 2.89
C PHE A 44 10.13 -8.26 4.24
N ASP A 45 10.23 -9.56 4.53
CA ASP A 45 10.93 -10.09 5.70
C ASP A 45 12.39 -9.62 5.75
N LEU A 46 13.13 -9.82 4.65
CA LEU A 46 14.54 -9.48 4.58
C LEU A 46 14.80 -7.98 4.71
N LEU A 47 13.92 -7.15 4.13
CA LEU A 47 13.98 -5.70 4.26
C LEU A 47 13.76 -5.29 5.71
N ALA A 48 12.71 -5.78 6.36
CA ALA A 48 12.42 -5.46 7.75
C ALA A 48 13.51 -5.93 8.73
N GLU A 49 14.11 -7.11 8.48
CA GLU A 49 15.16 -7.69 9.32
C GLU A 49 16.50 -6.97 9.15
N SER A 50 16.87 -6.67 7.90
CA SER A 50 18.28 -6.44 7.55
C SER A 50 18.52 -5.23 6.63
N GLY A 51 17.46 -4.53 6.25
CA GLY A 51 17.50 -3.35 5.42
C GLY A 51 17.85 -3.61 3.95
N ARG A 52 17.86 -2.53 3.17
CA ARG A 52 18.19 -2.52 1.74
C ARG A 52 19.54 -3.14 1.43
N ASP A 53 20.58 -2.70 2.13
CA ASP A 53 21.98 -3.04 1.81
C ASP A 53 22.25 -4.54 1.78
N ARG A 54 21.47 -5.29 2.57
CA ARG A 54 21.60 -6.74 2.65
C ARG A 54 20.63 -7.48 1.74
N LEU A 55 19.68 -6.81 1.09
CA LEU A 55 18.77 -7.45 0.15
C LEU A 55 19.51 -7.83 -1.13
N SER A 56 19.38 -9.09 -1.54
CA SER A 56 19.95 -9.57 -2.80
C SER A 56 19.10 -10.69 -3.37
N LYS A 57 19.12 -10.84 -4.70
CA LYS A 57 18.41 -11.92 -5.40
C LYS A 57 18.68 -13.29 -4.78
N ARG A 58 19.94 -13.59 -4.46
CA ARG A 58 20.36 -14.86 -3.84
C ARG A 58 19.68 -15.10 -2.49
N ARG A 59 19.59 -14.07 -1.63
CA ARG A 59 18.91 -14.19 -0.33
C ARG A 59 17.40 -14.33 -0.52
N VAL A 60 16.80 -13.56 -1.43
CA VAL A 60 15.37 -13.61 -1.70
C VAL A 60 14.96 -15.00 -2.18
N ILE A 61 15.62 -15.56 -3.20
CA ILE A 61 15.24 -16.89 -3.72
C ILE A 61 15.44 -17.99 -2.68
N ALA A 62 16.46 -17.86 -1.83
CA ALA A 62 16.69 -18.79 -0.73
C ALA A 62 15.58 -18.70 0.34
N ALA A 63 15.20 -17.48 0.75
CA ALA A 63 14.13 -17.24 1.72
C ALA A 63 12.75 -17.64 1.17
N ALA A 64 12.48 -17.39 -0.12
CA ALA A 64 11.25 -17.79 -0.79
C ALA A 64 11.17 -19.30 -1.13
N ASN A 65 12.28 -20.03 -0.94
CA ASN A 65 12.43 -21.43 -1.36
C ASN A 65 12.11 -21.64 -2.86
N LEU A 66 12.63 -20.76 -3.72
CA LEU A 66 12.46 -20.77 -5.17
C LEU A 66 13.81 -20.82 -5.89
N ASN A 67 13.81 -21.24 -7.15
CA ASN A 67 15.01 -21.22 -7.99
C ASN A 67 15.18 -19.87 -8.73
N ASP A 68 16.37 -19.64 -9.27
CA ASP A 68 16.74 -18.40 -9.96
C ASP A 68 15.80 -18.05 -11.13
N ARG A 69 15.33 -19.08 -11.85
CA ARG A 69 14.42 -18.92 -12.99
C ARG A 69 13.13 -18.23 -12.58
N TYR A 70 12.54 -18.59 -11.44
CA TYR A 70 11.28 -17.98 -10.99
C TYR A 70 11.42 -16.51 -10.58
N PHE A 71 12.60 -16.09 -10.15
CA PHE A 71 12.85 -14.66 -9.94
C PHE A 71 12.77 -13.91 -11.26
N ASN A 72 13.53 -14.35 -12.28
CA ASN A 72 13.59 -13.66 -13.57
C ASN A 72 12.25 -13.69 -14.34
N GLU A 73 11.37 -14.65 -14.06
CA GLU A 73 10.00 -14.69 -14.61
C GLU A 73 9.07 -13.62 -13.99
N ASN A 74 9.42 -13.06 -12.83
CA ASN A 74 8.59 -12.13 -12.07
C ASN A 74 9.19 -10.72 -11.91
N PHE A 75 10.52 -10.60 -11.89
CA PHE A 75 11.25 -9.35 -11.67
C PHE A 75 12.56 -9.35 -12.46
N ALA A 76 12.89 -8.21 -13.06
CA ALA A 76 14.14 -7.98 -13.79
C ALA A 76 15.31 -7.64 -12.84
N SER A 77 15.02 -7.08 -11.67
CA SER A 77 16.04 -6.70 -10.69
C SER A 77 15.54 -6.79 -9.24
N VAL A 78 16.48 -6.71 -8.29
CA VAL A 78 16.15 -6.59 -6.86
C VAL A 78 15.47 -5.25 -6.56
N ASP A 79 15.82 -4.21 -7.33
CA ASP A 79 15.21 -2.89 -7.19
C ASP A 79 13.73 -2.90 -7.63
N GLU A 80 13.41 -3.56 -8.74
CA GLU A 80 12.02 -3.73 -9.18
C GLU A 80 11.20 -4.56 -8.18
N LEU A 81 11.80 -5.61 -7.62
CA LEU A 81 11.17 -6.38 -6.54
C LEU A 81 10.89 -5.50 -5.31
N MET A 82 11.80 -4.60 -4.98
CA MET A 82 11.65 -3.69 -3.85
C MET A 82 10.52 -2.69 -4.06
N GLU A 83 10.50 -2.04 -5.22
CA GLU A 83 9.40 -1.15 -5.63
C GLU A 83 8.06 -1.87 -5.58
N ALA A 84 8.03 -3.16 -5.97
CA ALA A 84 6.83 -3.97 -5.89
C ALA A 84 6.42 -4.30 -4.43
N VAL A 85 7.36 -4.53 -3.52
CA VAL A 85 7.05 -4.69 -2.08
C VAL A 85 6.46 -3.39 -1.52
N TYR A 86 7.05 -2.24 -1.86
CA TYR A 86 6.57 -0.94 -1.43
C TYR A 86 5.19 -0.61 -1.98
N GLY A 87 4.98 -0.83 -3.28
CA GLY A 87 3.68 -0.68 -3.92
C GLY A 87 2.62 -1.62 -3.32
N TRP A 88 2.99 -2.85 -2.99
CA TRP A 88 2.11 -3.79 -2.29
C TRP A 88 1.70 -3.25 -0.91
N GLN A 89 2.65 -2.80 -0.08
CA GLN A 89 2.31 -2.26 1.25
C GLN A 89 1.52 -0.96 1.20
N LEU A 90 1.81 -0.08 0.23
CA LEU A 90 1.00 1.13 -0.01
C LEU A 90 -0.42 0.78 -0.47
N GLY A 91 -0.57 -0.24 -1.31
CA GLY A 91 -1.87 -0.77 -1.74
C GLY A 91 -2.68 -1.32 -0.57
N GLU A 92 -2.05 -2.09 0.31
CA GLU A 92 -2.68 -2.60 1.54
C GLU A 92 -3.12 -1.45 2.45
N LEU A 93 -2.28 -0.43 2.64
CA LEU A 93 -2.64 0.76 3.41
C LEU A 93 -3.84 1.50 2.79
N ALA A 94 -3.85 1.67 1.47
CA ALA A 94 -4.95 2.29 0.74
C ALA A 94 -6.27 1.52 0.92
N ALA A 95 -6.22 0.20 0.76
CA ALA A 95 -7.37 -0.67 0.91
C ALA A 95 -7.92 -0.64 2.34
N HIS A 96 -7.03 -0.58 3.33
CA HIS A 96 -7.40 -0.46 4.74
C HIS A 96 -8.13 0.87 5.01
N TYR A 97 -7.57 2.00 4.54
CA TYR A 97 -8.21 3.32 4.62
C TYR A 97 -9.60 3.36 3.96
N ALA A 98 -9.72 2.78 2.76
CA ALA A 98 -10.98 2.74 2.02
C ALA A 98 -12.04 1.94 2.77
N THR A 99 -11.66 0.79 3.36
CA THR A 99 -12.55 -0.06 4.14
C THR A 99 -13.10 0.68 5.37
N VAL A 100 -12.22 1.36 6.11
CA VAL A 100 -12.59 2.10 7.33
C VAL A 100 -13.49 3.28 6.98
N SER A 101 -13.10 4.08 6.00
CA SER A 101 -13.89 5.25 5.55
C SER A 101 -15.29 4.86 5.06
N ALA A 102 -15.45 3.68 4.45
CA ALA A 102 -16.76 3.17 4.04
C ALA A 102 -17.64 2.67 5.20
N SER A 103 -17.03 2.27 6.32
CA SER A 103 -17.74 1.63 7.45
C SER A 103 -18.32 2.63 8.45
N VAL A 104 -17.74 3.83 8.57
CA VAL A 104 -18.08 4.78 9.63
C VAL A 104 -19.19 5.74 9.18
N ARG A 105 -20.32 5.71 9.88
CA ARG A 105 -21.48 6.59 9.63
C ARG A 105 -21.56 7.81 10.57
N GLY A 106 -20.60 7.96 11.48
CA GLY A 106 -20.53 9.06 12.44
C GLY A 106 -20.10 10.40 11.83
N GLY A 107 -19.97 11.42 12.67
CA GLY A 107 -19.45 12.73 12.31
C GLY A 107 -17.96 12.71 11.93
N MET A 108 -17.42 13.90 11.62
CA MET A 108 -16.03 14.04 11.17
C MET A 108 -15.04 13.49 12.19
N ARG A 109 -15.24 13.79 13.48
CA ARG A 109 -14.34 13.35 14.55
C ARG A 109 -14.32 11.82 14.66
N GLU A 110 -15.48 11.17 14.57
CA GLU A 110 -15.59 9.71 14.62
C GLU A 110 -14.92 9.05 13.40
N ARG A 111 -15.03 9.65 12.21
CA ARG A 111 -14.31 9.17 11.01
C ARG A 111 -12.79 9.32 11.15
N ILE A 112 -12.32 10.45 11.71
CA ILE A 112 -10.89 10.66 11.98
C ILE A 112 -10.39 9.64 13.01
N GLN A 113 -11.12 9.45 14.12
CA GLN A 113 -10.77 8.47 15.16
C GLN A 113 -10.64 7.07 14.59
N ALA A 114 -11.63 6.62 13.82
CA ALA A 114 -11.59 5.30 13.21
C ALA A 114 -10.42 5.14 12.23
N ASN A 115 -10.13 6.15 11.41
CA ASN A 115 -9.00 6.10 10.48
C ASN A 115 -7.64 6.11 11.21
N VAL A 116 -7.48 6.91 12.27
CA VAL A 116 -6.24 6.92 13.08
C VAL A 116 -6.05 5.56 13.76
N GLN A 117 -7.09 5.03 14.40
CA GLN A 117 -7.05 3.71 15.05
C GLN A 117 -6.71 2.61 14.04
N ALA A 118 -7.33 2.64 12.86
CA ALA A 118 -7.11 1.67 11.81
C ALA A 118 -5.67 1.72 11.27
N THR A 119 -5.17 2.91 10.95
CA THR A 119 -3.77 3.09 10.49
C THR A 119 -2.77 2.67 11.56
N MET A 120 -3.02 3.02 12.82
CA MET A 120 -2.21 2.55 13.95
C MET A 120 -2.20 1.02 13.99
N SER A 121 -3.37 0.37 13.94
CA SER A 121 -3.50 -1.10 13.95
C SER A 121 -2.75 -1.72 12.77
N PHE A 122 -2.95 -1.20 11.55
CA PHE A 122 -2.23 -1.64 10.36
C PHE A 122 -0.71 -1.58 10.54
N LEU A 123 -0.17 -0.52 11.12
CA LEU A 123 1.27 -0.38 11.34
C LEU A 123 1.79 -1.32 12.44
N VAL A 124 1.06 -1.50 13.53
CA VAL A 124 1.55 -2.25 14.71
C VAL A 124 1.28 -3.76 14.62
N ASP A 125 0.27 -4.19 13.87
CA ASP A 125 -0.10 -5.60 13.70
C ASP A 125 0.96 -6.39 12.92
N ASP A 126 1.74 -5.69 12.08
CA ASP A 126 2.88 -6.26 11.38
C ASP A 126 4.15 -5.44 11.68
N PRO A 127 5.05 -5.91 12.56
CA PRO A 127 6.24 -5.16 12.98
C PRO A 127 7.17 -4.82 11.81
N ARG A 128 7.07 -5.54 10.69
CA ARG A 128 7.86 -5.27 9.48
C ARG A 128 7.54 -3.91 8.87
N ARG A 129 6.29 -3.43 9.01
CA ARG A 129 5.85 -2.12 8.48
C ARG A 129 6.54 -0.97 9.20
N VAL A 130 6.59 -1.02 10.52
CA VAL A 130 7.27 0.02 11.31
C VAL A 130 8.78 -0.07 11.15
N ALA A 131 9.35 -1.28 11.01
CA ALA A 131 10.77 -1.44 10.69
C ALA A 131 11.14 -0.76 9.36
N LEU A 132 10.35 -0.97 8.30
CA LEU A 132 10.53 -0.30 7.01
C LEU A 132 10.49 1.22 7.14
N LEU A 133 9.47 1.76 7.83
CA LEU A 133 9.35 3.20 8.03
C LEU A 133 10.55 3.75 8.81
N SER A 134 11.02 3.05 9.84
CA SER A 134 12.14 3.49 10.69
C SER A 134 13.45 3.68 9.92
N MET A 135 13.71 2.81 8.94
CA MET A 135 14.98 2.79 8.19
C MET A 135 15.14 3.94 7.18
N GLY A 136 14.06 4.65 6.82
CA GLY A 136 14.12 5.78 5.88
C GLY A 136 15.00 6.96 6.32
N HIS A 137 15.42 7.01 7.59
CA HIS A 137 16.32 8.05 8.11
C HIS A 137 17.81 7.81 7.80
N GLY A 138 18.16 6.63 7.24
CA GLY A 138 19.56 6.20 7.03
C GLY A 138 20.22 6.64 5.72
N GLY A 139 19.54 7.44 4.88
CA GLY A 139 20.06 7.89 3.58
C GLY A 139 19.72 6.98 2.39
N ASP A 140 18.84 6.00 2.56
CA ASP A 140 18.26 5.24 1.46
C ASP A 140 17.13 6.05 0.80
N GLU A 141 17.37 6.47 -0.45
CA GLU A 141 16.43 7.25 -1.24
C GLU A 141 15.10 6.52 -1.45
N SER A 142 15.11 5.21 -1.67
CA SER A 142 13.90 4.42 -1.91
C SER A 142 13.00 4.30 -0.68
N LEU A 143 13.59 4.22 0.52
CA LEU A 143 12.83 4.22 1.77
C LEU A 143 12.32 5.62 2.12
N THR A 144 13.07 6.66 1.75
CA THR A 144 12.62 8.05 1.87
C THR A 144 11.41 8.30 0.97
N GLU A 145 11.45 7.83 -0.27
CA GLU A 145 10.34 7.89 -1.22
C GLU A 145 9.11 7.12 -0.71
N LEU A 146 9.28 5.92 -0.14
CA LEU A 146 8.19 5.17 0.47
C LEU A 146 7.50 5.96 1.58
N ARG A 147 8.28 6.55 2.50
CA ARG A 147 7.73 7.39 3.59
C ARG A 147 6.94 8.57 3.03
N GLN A 148 7.47 9.23 2.00
CA GLN A 148 6.78 10.34 1.34
C GLN A 148 5.47 9.87 0.67
N GLN A 149 5.50 8.78 -0.08
CA GLN A 149 4.32 8.23 -0.74
C GLN A 149 3.24 7.83 0.26
N ALA A 150 3.61 7.20 1.38
CA ALA A 150 2.69 6.88 2.46
C ALA A 150 2.08 8.15 3.07
N ALA A 151 2.89 9.19 3.34
CA ALA A 151 2.41 10.46 3.84
C ALA A 151 1.44 11.16 2.87
N PHE A 152 1.76 11.16 1.57
CA PHE A 152 0.88 11.72 0.54
C PHE A 152 -0.44 10.96 0.43
N LEU A 153 -0.41 9.63 0.53
CA LEU A 153 -1.61 8.80 0.51
C LEU A 153 -2.54 9.14 1.69
N VAL A 154 -1.99 9.20 2.90
CA VAL A 154 -2.72 9.57 4.12
C VAL A 154 -3.28 10.99 4.02
N ALA A 155 -2.46 11.96 3.61
CA ALA A 155 -2.88 13.35 3.47
C ALA A 155 -4.02 13.50 2.43
N THR A 156 -3.92 12.80 1.29
CA THR A 156 -4.95 12.79 0.25
C THR A 156 -6.26 12.21 0.77
N ALA A 157 -6.21 11.14 1.56
CA ALA A 157 -7.38 10.57 2.21
C ALA A 157 -8.02 11.58 3.18
N MET A 158 -7.22 12.27 4.00
CA MET A 158 -7.71 13.30 4.93
C MET A 158 -8.39 14.48 4.22
N VAL A 159 -7.78 15.00 3.15
CA VAL A 159 -8.36 16.07 2.31
C VAL A 159 -9.69 15.60 1.70
N SER A 160 -9.73 14.37 1.19
CA SER A 160 -10.94 13.80 0.59
C SER A 160 -12.09 13.70 1.59
N GLU A 161 -11.80 13.26 2.82
CA GLU A 161 -12.79 13.20 3.89
C GLU A 161 -13.25 14.59 4.36
N ALA A 162 -12.34 15.56 4.43
CA ALA A 162 -12.67 16.95 4.74
C ALA A 162 -13.65 17.56 3.73
N ILE A 163 -13.42 17.33 2.44
CA ILE A 163 -14.28 17.81 1.35
C ILE A 163 -15.65 17.10 1.40
N LYS A 164 -15.69 15.78 1.56
CA LYS A 164 -16.96 15.02 1.70
C LYS A 164 -17.77 15.45 2.91
N GLY A 165 -17.10 15.82 4.00
CA GLY A 165 -17.73 16.29 5.23
C GLY A 165 -18.23 17.73 5.18
N GLU A 166 -18.12 18.40 4.02
CA GLU A 166 -18.48 19.81 3.82
C GLU A 166 -17.87 20.73 4.88
N LEU A 167 -16.63 20.42 5.29
CA LEU A 167 -15.97 21.16 6.34
C LEU A 167 -15.73 22.62 5.89
N PRO A 168 -16.08 23.63 6.69
CA PRO A 168 -15.70 25.00 6.41
C PRO A 168 -14.18 25.12 6.25
N LEU A 169 -13.72 25.71 5.15
CA LEU A 169 -12.29 25.90 4.86
C LEU A 169 -11.92 27.40 4.95
N PRO A 170 -11.89 28.00 6.17
CA PRO A 170 -11.64 29.42 6.38
C PRO A 170 -10.29 29.88 5.81
N ARG A 171 -9.30 28.98 5.78
CA ARG A 171 -7.94 29.22 5.26
C ARG A 171 -7.73 28.69 3.82
N GLY A 172 -8.78 28.13 3.21
CA GLY A 172 -8.77 27.59 1.85
C GLY A 172 -8.12 26.21 1.70
N HIS A 173 -8.28 25.63 0.49
CA HIS A 173 -7.84 24.27 0.16
C HIS A 173 -6.34 24.06 0.31
N ARG A 174 -5.51 25.03 -0.12
CA ARG A 174 -4.04 24.91 -0.04
C ARG A 174 -3.54 24.77 1.40
N HIS A 175 -4.16 25.48 2.35
CA HIS A 175 -3.79 25.35 3.76
C HIS A 175 -4.10 23.94 4.27
N LEU A 176 -5.25 23.37 3.89
CA LEU A 176 -5.63 22.00 4.25
C LEU A 176 -4.64 20.98 3.67
N GLU A 177 -4.28 21.09 2.38
CA GLU A 177 -3.30 20.21 1.72
C GLU A 177 -1.94 20.22 2.44
N LEU A 178 -1.42 21.41 2.77
CA LEU A 178 -0.13 21.53 3.46
C LEU A 178 -0.20 21.04 4.91
N SER A 179 -1.30 21.33 5.62
CA SER A 179 -1.48 20.92 7.02
C SER A 179 -1.62 19.40 7.15
N THR A 180 -2.41 18.79 6.27
CA THR A 180 -2.59 17.32 6.25
C THR A 180 -1.30 16.60 5.88
N LEU A 181 -0.51 17.15 4.95
CA LEU A 181 0.81 16.60 4.63
C LEU A 181 1.78 16.71 5.81
N LEU A 182 1.81 17.85 6.51
CA LEU A 182 2.63 18.03 7.71
C LEU A 182 2.22 17.03 8.81
N ILE A 183 0.91 16.88 9.04
CA ILE A 183 0.39 15.94 10.02
C ILE A 183 0.70 14.50 9.65
N ALA A 184 0.53 14.11 8.38
CA ALA A 184 0.83 12.75 7.93
C ALA A 184 2.32 12.40 8.14
N ASN A 185 3.22 13.31 7.81
CA ASN A 185 4.65 13.13 8.07
C ASN A 185 4.96 13.05 9.57
N GLY A 186 4.38 13.95 10.37
CA GLY A 186 4.52 13.92 11.83
C GLY A 186 3.96 12.65 12.47
N ALA A 187 2.84 12.12 11.95
CA ALA A 187 2.22 10.91 12.44
C ALA A 187 3.11 9.68 12.22
N ILE A 188 3.69 9.54 11.02
CA ILE A 188 4.67 8.47 10.73
C ILE A 188 5.84 8.54 11.72
N GLU A 189 6.32 9.75 12.00
CA GLU A 189 7.44 9.94 12.93
C GLU A 189 7.08 9.61 14.37
N LEU A 190 5.94 10.09 14.86
CA LEU A 190 5.47 9.77 16.21
C LEU A 190 5.28 8.27 16.41
N VAL A 191 4.68 7.56 15.44
CA VAL A 191 4.50 6.11 15.50
C VAL A 191 5.86 5.39 15.52
N THR A 192 6.79 5.83 14.67
CA THR A 192 8.17 5.29 14.61
C THR A 192 8.88 5.43 15.96
N LEU A 193 8.83 6.64 16.54
CA LEU A 193 9.44 6.94 17.84
C LEU A 193 8.75 6.17 18.99
N TRP A 194 7.43 6.02 18.94
CA TRP A 194 6.66 5.28 19.94
C TRP A 194 7.03 3.80 19.96
N VAL A 195 6.99 3.12 18.80
CA VAL A 195 7.39 1.71 18.68
C VAL A 195 8.85 1.51 19.06
N GLY A 196 9.72 2.47 18.74
CA GLY A 196 11.12 2.46 19.15
C GLY A 196 11.37 2.73 20.65
N GLY A 197 10.32 2.94 21.45
CA GLY A 197 10.42 3.25 22.88
C GLY A 197 11.04 4.61 23.18
N ARG A 198 11.10 5.51 22.19
CA ARG A 198 11.76 6.83 22.29
C ARG A 198 10.88 7.90 22.93
N LEU A 199 9.58 7.64 23.07
CA LEU A 199 8.60 8.56 23.65
C LEU A 199 8.28 8.29 25.14
N GLY A 200 9.04 7.43 25.81
CA GLY A 200 8.79 7.10 27.22
C GLY A 200 7.52 6.28 27.41
N ALA A 201 6.74 6.59 28.47
CA ALA A 201 5.58 5.81 28.89
C ALA A 201 4.26 6.15 28.17
N ILE A 202 4.31 6.70 26.95
CA ILE A 202 3.13 7.01 26.15
C ILE A 202 2.43 5.71 25.73
N THR A 203 1.13 5.63 25.98
CA THR A 203 0.28 4.52 25.54
C THR A 203 -0.17 4.69 24.09
N ALA A 204 -0.62 3.60 23.46
CA ALA A 204 -1.20 3.65 22.12
C ALA A 204 -2.46 4.55 22.07
N ASP A 205 -3.23 4.60 23.16
CA ASP A 205 -4.45 5.40 23.25
C ASP A 205 -4.13 6.90 23.34
N GLU A 206 -3.15 7.28 24.16
CA GLU A 206 -2.68 8.69 24.24
C GLU A 206 -2.11 9.16 22.90
N LEU A 207 -1.37 8.30 22.19
CA LEU A 207 -0.85 8.62 20.86
C LEU A 207 -1.99 8.79 19.83
N GLN A 208 -2.97 7.88 19.82
CA GLN A 208 -4.17 7.99 18.99
C GLN A 208 -4.92 9.29 19.25
N GLU A 209 -5.20 9.60 20.51
CA GLU A 209 -5.92 10.80 20.89
C GLU A 209 -5.17 12.08 20.45
N THR A 210 -3.85 12.09 20.61
CA THR A 210 -3.01 13.21 20.14
C THR A 210 -3.12 13.41 18.63
N LEU A 211 -3.02 12.33 17.86
CA LEU A 211 -3.14 12.39 16.39
C LEU A 211 -4.53 12.85 15.96
N VAL A 212 -5.59 12.33 16.59
CA VAL A 212 -6.98 12.75 16.31
C VAL A 212 -7.15 14.25 16.56
N ASN A 213 -6.66 14.76 17.70
CA ASN A 213 -6.80 16.17 18.04
C ASN A 213 -6.04 17.07 17.04
N LEU A 214 -4.81 16.70 16.64
CA LEU A 214 -4.06 17.43 15.62
C LEU A 214 -4.80 17.52 14.27
N ILE A 215 -5.43 16.43 13.85
CA ILE A 215 -6.18 16.37 12.58
C ILE A 215 -7.44 17.23 12.65
N VAL A 216 -8.19 17.12 13.75
CA VAL A 216 -9.39 17.94 13.98
C VAL A 216 -9.03 19.42 14.01
N ASP A 217 -7.95 19.78 14.69
CA ASP A 217 -7.48 21.16 14.82
C ASP A 217 -7.07 21.74 13.47
N ALA A 218 -6.33 20.99 12.63
CA ALA A 218 -5.97 21.46 11.29
C ALA A 218 -7.18 21.79 10.39
N GLY A 219 -8.31 21.11 10.61
CA GLY A 219 -9.58 21.41 9.94
C GLY A 219 -10.39 22.52 10.61
N SER A 220 -10.21 22.76 11.92
CA SER A 220 -11.06 23.62 12.73
C SER A 220 -10.52 25.03 12.97
N VAL A 221 -9.26 25.35 12.63
CA VAL A 221 -8.72 26.70 12.90
C VAL A 221 -9.28 27.78 11.96
N ALA A 222 -10.56 28.13 12.15
CA ALA A 222 -11.05 29.50 12.12
C ALA A 222 -11.01 30.03 13.55
N ASN A 223 -10.13 30.99 13.82
CA ASN A 223 -10.40 32.03 14.81
C ASN A 223 -10.47 33.35 14.06
#